data_AF-A0A7W1SYW8-F1
#
_entry.id   AF-A0A7W1SYW8-F1
#
_cell.length_a   1.000
_cell.length_b   1.000
_cell.length_c   1.000
_cell.angle_alpha   90.00
_cell.angle_beta   90.00
_cell.angle_gamma   90.00
#
_symmetry.space_group_name_H-M   'P 1'
#
loop_
_entity.id
_entity.type
_entity.pdbx_description
1 polymer ?
#
loop_
_entity_poly.entity_id
_entity_poly.type
_entity_poly.pdbx_seq_one_letter_code
_entity_poly.pdbx_strand_id
1 'polypeptide(L)'
;MQKLLYEPGASGFSEADRASIRASQSQYDRWLHTIDLAFRKQYNVSTGPLQPPQLPHTPYYCYQAVVSALSTHLRPVIELRNKLAHGQWLYTLTNNELGISLLEMQAVRRENSLTLKLKHNLLRHLVHVIHDLVVSKPTFARDFDSHFRALESASIDLRNKSFSKYEKQMRDRYIRGQDLKKKCLASPEELQQRTRARAYEIYLARGMQDGCADEDWLKAEAEIG
;
A
#
# COMPACT_ATOMS: atom_id res chain seq x y z
N MET A 1 -0.75 -12.12 5.93
CA MET A 1 -0.49 -13.57 5.98
C MET A 1 -1.66 -14.35 6.58
N GLN A 2 -2.11 -14.07 7.82
CA GLN A 2 -3.17 -14.88 8.45
C GLN A 2 -4.44 -15.03 7.59
N LYS A 3 -4.97 -13.93 7.05
CA LYS A 3 -6.13 -13.97 6.14
C LYS A 3 -5.93 -14.90 4.93
N LEU A 4 -4.73 -14.86 4.33
CA LEU A 4 -4.38 -15.65 3.14
C LEU A 4 -4.40 -17.16 3.42
N LEU A 5 -4.10 -17.59 4.66
CA LEU A 5 -4.16 -19.01 5.02
C LEU A 5 -5.57 -19.59 5.07
N TYR A 6 -6.60 -18.74 5.13
CA TYR A 6 -8.01 -19.13 5.23
C TYR A 6 -8.81 -18.80 3.96
N GLU A 7 -8.14 -18.42 2.87
CA GLU A 7 -8.83 -18.12 1.62
C GLU A 7 -9.52 -19.39 1.06
N PRO A 8 -10.81 -19.31 0.70
CA PRO A 8 -11.51 -20.40 0.05
C PRO A 8 -11.05 -20.49 -1.42
N GLY A 9 -10.30 -21.53 -1.76
CA GLY A 9 -9.74 -21.73 -3.09
C GLY A 9 -9.51 -23.19 -3.45
N ALA A 10 -9.23 -23.47 -4.72
CA ALA A 10 -9.02 -24.83 -5.24
C ALA A 10 -7.80 -25.53 -4.59
N SER A 11 -6.82 -24.77 -4.11
CA SER A 11 -5.66 -25.25 -3.34
C SER A 11 -5.77 -24.99 -1.84
N GLY A 12 -6.97 -24.69 -1.35
CA GLY A 12 -7.24 -24.29 0.04
C GLY A 12 -6.41 -25.10 1.03
N PHE A 13 -5.70 -24.40 1.91
CA PHE A 13 -4.87 -25.05 2.93
C PHE A 13 -5.75 -25.84 3.89
N SER A 14 -5.39 -27.11 4.10
CA SER A 14 -5.97 -27.93 5.16
C SER A 14 -5.49 -27.41 6.52
N GLU A 15 -6.11 -27.88 7.61
CA GLU A 15 -5.63 -27.50 8.94
C GLU A 15 -4.20 -28.01 9.22
N ALA A 16 -3.84 -29.17 8.67
CA ALA A 16 -2.47 -29.68 8.74
C ALA A 16 -1.48 -28.75 8.00
N ASP A 17 -1.85 -28.26 6.81
CA ASP A 17 -1.02 -27.30 6.07
C ASP A 17 -0.84 -26.01 6.88
N ARG A 18 -1.93 -25.45 7.41
CA ARG A 18 -1.91 -24.24 8.24
C ARG A 18 -1.07 -24.42 9.50
N ALA A 19 -1.16 -25.57 10.15
CA ALA A 19 -0.33 -25.90 11.31
C ALA A 19 1.16 -25.94 10.93
N SER A 20 1.50 -26.60 9.81
CA SER A 20 2.88 -26.67 9.32
C SER A 20 3.46 -25.29 8.99
N ILE A 21 2.67 -24.41 8.36
CA ILE A 21 3.07 -23.03 8.09
C ILE A 21 3.26 -22.25 9.38
N ARG A 22 2.37 -22.39 10.36
CA ARG A 22 2.51 -21.66 11.64
C ARG A 22 3.71 -22.13 12.46
N ALA A 23 4.11 -23.40 12.31
CA ALA A 23 5.26 -23.97 13.00
C ALA A 23 6.61 -23.41 12.53
N SER A 24 6.69 -22.73 11.37
CA SER A 24 7.95 -22.13 10.93
C SER A 24 8.40 -21.00 11.88
N GLN A 25 9.71 -20.96 12.12
CA GLN A 25 10.33 -20.14 13.16
C GLN A 25 10.24 -18.63 12.86
N SER A 26 10.57 -18.21 11.64
CA SER A 26 10.54 -16.79 11.26
C SER A 26 9.34 -16.46 10.36
N GLN A 27 8.93 -15.19 10.36
CA GLN A 27 7.89 -14.73 9.42
C GLN A 27 8.28 -14.95 7.95
N TYR A 28 9.57 -14.82 7.63
CA TYR A 28 10.09 -15.09 6.30
C TYR A 28 9.86 -16.56 5.90
N ASP A 29 10.22 -17.49 6.78
CA ASP A 29 10.07 -18.93 6.53
C ASP A 29 8.60 -19.31 6.35
N ARG A 30 7.70 -18.69 7.12
CA ARG A 30 6.25 -18.93 6.97
C ARG A 30 5.76 -18.54 5.57
N TRP A 31 6.22 -17.41 5.05
CA TRP A 31 5.85 -16.98 3.71
C TRP A 31 6.46 -17.88 2.63
N LEU A 32 7.73 -18.26 2.78
CA LEU A 32 8.39 -19.20 1.86
C LEU A 32 7.66 -20.55 1.84
N HIS A 33 7.38 -21.12 3.02
CA HIS A 33 6.65 -22.38 3.16
C HIS A 33 5.23 -22.31 2.58
N THR A 34 4.57 -21.15 2.70
CA THR A 34 3.26 -20.92 2.08
C THR A 34 3.34 -21.02 0.55
N ILE A 35 4.36 -20.40 -0.06
CA ILE A 35 4.57 -20.44 -1.52
C ILE A 35 4.89 -21.87 -1.97
N ASP A 36 5.82 -22.54 -1.28
CA ASP A 36 6.20 -23.92 -1.57
C ASP A 36 4.99 -24.86 -1.57
N LEU A 37 4.18 -24.81 -0.50
CA LEU A 37 2.98 -25.63 -0.39
C LEU A 37 1.94 -25.28 -1.46
N ALA A 38 1.76 -24.00 -1.78
CA ALA A 38 0.82 -23.58 -2.81
C ALA A 38 1.22 -24.11 -4.19
N PHE A 39 2.50 -23.99 -4.59
CA PHE A 39 2.99 -24.59 -5.83
C PHE A 39 2.85 -26.11 -5.84
N ARG A 40 3.21 -26.79 -4.75
CA ARG A 40 3.06 -28.25 -4.64
C ARG A 40 1.63 -28.69 -4.88
N LYS A 41 0.66 -27.99 -4.28
CA LYS A 41 -0.77 -28.29 -4.44
C LYS A 41 -1.27 -28.02 -5.85
N GLN A 42 -0.99 -26.84 -6.40
CA GLN A 42 -1.50 -26.45 -7.72
C GLN A 42 -0.96 -27.30 -8.87
N TYR A 43 0.23 -27.88 -8.69
CA TYR A 43 0.92 -28.68 -9.72
C TYR A 43 1.06 -30.16 -9.34
N ASN A 44 0.37 -30.61 -8.29
CA ASN A 44 0.36 -32.01 -7.84
C ASN A 44 1.76 -32.60 -7.57
N VAL A 45 2.66 -31.79 -7.00
CA VAL A 45 4.02 -32.22 -6.61
C VAL A 45 4.03 -32.61 -5.13
N SER A 46 3.79 -33.89 -4.85
CA SER A 46 3.72 -34.42 -3.47
C SER A 46 5.09 -34.41 -2.77
N THR A 47 6.13 -34.86 -3.46
CA THR A 47 7.48 -35.05 -2.90
C THR A 47 8.56 -34.62 -3.90
N GLY A 48 9.73 -34.25 -3.39
CA GLY A 48 10.88 -33.87 -4.21
C GLY A 48 10.98 -32.36 -4.47
N PRO A 49 12.02 -31.94 -5.20
CA PRO A 49 12.32 -30.54 -5.45
C PRO A 49 11.32 -29.90 -6.43
N LEU A 50 10.96 -28.63 -6.20
CA LEU A 50 10.15 -27.82 -7.10
C LEU A 50 11.00 -27.34 -8.29
N GLN A 51 11.34 -28.26 -9.19
CA GLN A 51 12.14 -28.03 -10.39
C GLN A 51 11.70 -28.96 -11.53
N PRO A 52 12.14 -28.72 -12.78
CA PRO A 52 11.88 -29.65 -13.88
C PRO A 52 12.56 -31.02 -13.65
N PRO A 53 11.93 -32.15 -14.06
CA PRO A 53 10.65 -32.24 -14.78
C PRO A 53 9.39 -32.22 -13.90
N GLN A 54 9.53 -32.27 -12.57
CA GLN A 54 8.39 -32.35 -11.63
C GLN A 54 7.50 -31.11 -11.67
N LEU A 55 8.10 -29.95 -11.93
CA LEU A 55 7.40 -28.69 -12.15
C LEU A 55 7.66 -28.23 -13.60
N PRO A 56 6.62 -27.94 -14.41
CA PRO A 56 6.82 -27.46 -15.77
C PRO A 56 7.62 -26.15 -15.80
N HIS A 57 8.31 -25.88 -16.91
CA HIS A 57 9.26 -24.76 -17.01
C HIS A 57 8.65 -23.39 -16.66
N THR A 58 7.46 -23.07 -17.17
CA THR A 58 6.82 -21.78 -16.87
C THR A 58 6.46 -21.62 -15.39
N PRO A 59 5.73 -22.55 -14.74
CA PRO A 59 5.55 -22.55 -13.29
C PRO A 59 6.84 -22.51 -12.47
N TYR A 60 7.89 -23.21 -12.92
CA TYR A 60 9.19 -23.18 -12.25
C TYR A 60 9.82 -21.78 -12.31
N TYR A 61 9.79 -21.13 -13.47
CA TYR A 61 10.24 -19.74 -13.59
C TYR A 61 9.45 -18.81 -12.67
N CYS A 62 8.12 -18.92 -12.66
CA CYS A 62 7.27 -18.13 -11.76
C CYS A 62 7.61 -18.37 -10.29
N TYR A 63 7.83 -19.63 -9.90
CA TYR A 63 8.25 -20.00 -8.55
C TYR A 63 9.57 -19.31 -8.17
N GLN A 64 10.60 -19.43 -9.01
CA GLN A 64 11.90 -18.78 -8.77
C GLN A 64 11.76 -17.26 -8.67
N ALA A 65 10.95 -16.65 -9.54
CA ALA A 65 10.70 -15.21 -9.55
C ALA A 65 10.06 -14.73 -8.25
N VAL A 66 9.04 -15.44 -7.75
CA VAL A 66 8.36 -15.10 -6.48
C VAL A 66 9.29 -15.31 -5.27
N VAL A 67 10.01 -16.43 -5.21
CA VAL A 67 10.97 -16.71 -4.13
C VAL A 67 12.09 -15.66 -4.10
N SER A 68 12.62 -15.29 -5.27
CA SER A 68 13.61 -14.22 -5.41
C SER A 68 13.08 -12.86 -4.97
N ALA A 69 11.83 -12.52 -5.34
CA ALA A 69 11.20 -11.29 -4.88
C ALA A 69 11.03 -11.28 -3.35
N LEU A 70 10.76 -12.44 -2.74
CA LEU A 70 10.58 -12.56 -1.30
C LEU A 70 11.89 -12.35 -0.53
N SER A 71 12.97 -12.99 -0.98
CA SER A 71 14.30 -12.81 -0.40
C SER A 71 14.84 -11.40 -0.60
N THR A 72 14.60 -10.81 -1.78
CA THR A 72 15.11 -9.47 -2.13
C THR A 72 14.34 -8.35 -1.43
N HIS A 73 13.03 -8.50 -1.24
CA HIS A 73 12.19 -7.38 -0.82
C HIS A 73 11.49 -7.57 0.53
N LEU A 74 10.99 -8.77 0.84
CA LEU A 74 10.28 -9.00 2.09
C LEU A 74 11.24 -9.23 3.26
N ARG A 75 12.29 -10.04 3.06
CA ARG A 75 13.27 -10.33 4.11
C ARG A 75 13.90 -9.07 4.71
N PRO A 76 14.42 -8.11 3.94
CA PRO A 76 15.01 -6.90 4.51
C PRO A 76 14.01 -6.05 5.30
N VAL A 77 12.73 -6.05 4.90
CA VAL A 77 11.69 -5.32 5.63
C VAL A 77 11.38 -5.97 6.98
N ILE A 78 11.30 -7.30 7.04
CA ILE A 78 11.10 -8.04 8.30
C ILE A 78 12.27 -7.80 9.25
N GLU A 79 13.50 -7.95 8.76
CA GLU A 79 14.71 -7.75 9.56
C GLU A 79 14.80 -6.32 10.10
N LEU A 80 14.56 -5.33 9.24
CA LEU A 80 14.55 -3.92 9.64
C LEU A 80 13.46 -3.64 10.69
N ARG A 81 12.25 -4.16 10.49
CA ARG A 81 11.15 -4.01 11.45
C ARG A 81 11.50 -4.62 12.80
N ASN A 82 12.12 -5.80 12.83
CA ASN A 82 12.50 -6.46 14.07
C ASN A 82 13.52 -5.62 14.84
N LYS A 83 14.55 -5.10 14.16
CA LYS A 83 15.54 -4.22 14.78
C LYS A 83 14.91 -2.97 15.39
N LEU A 84 14.02 -2.30 14.66
CA LEU A 84 13.29 -1.14 15.17
C LEU A 84 12.41 -1.49 16.38
N ALA A 85 11.71 -2.64 16.34
CA ALA A 85 10.89 -3.11 17.45
C ALA A 85 11.72 -3.44 18.71
N HIS A 86 12.96 -3.89 18.54
CA HIS A 86 13.91 -4.13 19.63
C HIS A 86 14.66 -2.87 20.09
N GLY A 87 14.29 -1.67 19.62
CA GLY A 87 14.90 -0.43 20.07
C GLY A 87 16.25 -0.11 19.40
N GLN A 88 16.59 -0.78 18.30
CA GLN A 88 17.85 -0.56 17.58
C GLN A 88 17.71 0.56 16.53
N TRP A 89 17.41 1.77 16.98
CA TRP A 89 17.15 2.93 16.10
C TRP A 89 18.42 3.58 15.58
N LEU A 90 19.43 3.72 16.44
CA LEU A 90 20.68 4.41 16.13
C LEU A 90 21.85 3.45 15.92
N TYR A 91 21.94 2.43 16.78
CA TYR A 91 22.97 1.38 16.75
C TYR A 91 22.29 0.03 16.54
N THR A 92 22.45 -0.54 15.34
CA THR A 92 21.94 -1.86 15.01
C THR A 92 22.99 -2.91 15.30
N LEU A 93 22.60 -3.98 16.00
CA LEU A 93 23.49 -5.09 16.29
C LEU A 93 23.53 -6.04 15.11
N THR A 94 24.67 -6.69 14.90
CA THR A 94 24.79 -7.82 13.97
C THR A 94 23.84 -8.95 14.37
N ASN A 95 23.51 -9.85 13.43
CA ASN A 95 22.60 -10.98 13.70
C ASN A 95 23.08 -11.94 14.80
N ASN A 96 24.38 -11.95 15.12
CA ASN A 96 24.94 -12.70 16.25
C ASN A 96 25.05 -11.86 17.53
N GLU A 97 24.62 -10.61 17.51
CA GLU A 97 24.63 -9.65 18.63
C GLU A 97 26.02 -9.33 19.20
N LEU A 98 27.10 -9.74 18.52
CA LEU A 98 28.48 -9.58 18.98
C LEU A 98 29.11 -8.23 18.56
N GLY A 99 28.40 -7.40 17.80
CA GLY A 99 28.94 -6.12 17.34
C GLY A 99 27.91 -5.21 16.68
N ILE A 100 28.37 -4.02 16.28
CA ILE A 100 27.57 -3.02 15.57
C ILE A 100 27.63 -3.29 14.06
N SER A 101 26.48 -3.32 13.40
CA SER A 101 26.37 -3.50 11.95
C SER A 101 26.18 -2.16 11.23
N LEU A 102 27.26 -1.67 10.60
CA LEU A 102 27.21 -0.41 9.84
C LEU A 102 26.23 -0.47 8.65
N LEU A 103 26.13 -1.62 7.98
CA LEU A 103 25.23 -1.81 6.83
C LEU A 103 23.77 -1.66 7.26
N GLU A 104 23.41 -2.20 8.41
CA GLU A 104 22.05 -2.13 8.95
C GLU A 104 21.74 -0.74 9.50
N MET A 105 22.70 -0.08 10.14
CA MET A 105 22.55 1.34 10.54
C MET A 105 22.29 2.21 9.32
N GLN A 106 23.01 1.98 8.22
CA GLN A 106 22.76 2.69 6.96
C GLN A 106 21.39 2.37 6.37
N ALA A 107 20.93 1.12 6.47
CA ALA A 107 19.60 0.73 6.02
C ALA A 107 18.50 1.50 6.79
N VAL A 108 18.60 1.58 8.12
CA VAL A 108 17.69 2.38 8.96
C VAL A 108 17.74 3.86 8.55
N ARG A 109 18.93 4.45 8.43
CA ARG A 109 19.11 5.88 8.12
C ARG A 109 18.64 6.28 6.73
N ARG A 110 18.63 5.35 5.77
CA ARG A 110 18.15 5.59 4.41
C ARG A 110 16.64 5.54 4.30
N GLU A 111 15.94 5.02 5.30
CA GLU A 111 14.48 5.04 5.30
C GLU A 111 13.92 6.45 5.43
N ASN A 112 12.87 6.70 4.67
CA ASN A 112 12.08 7.92 4.72
C ASN A 112 10.64 7.60 4.26
N SER A 113 9.75 8.58 4.33
CA SER A 113 8.33 8.37 3.99
C SER A 113 8.12 7.88 2.55
N LEU A 114 8.98 8.25 1.60
CA LEU A 114 8.91 7.77 0.22
C LEU A 114 9.33 6.31 0.11
N THR A 115 10.47 5.92 0.69
CA THR A 115 10.95 4.53 0.63
C THR A 115 9.95 3.59 1.28
N LEU A 116 9.39 3.97 2.44
CA LEU A 116 8.34 3.21 3.11
C LEU A 116 7.09 3.06 2.24
N LYS A 117 6.64 4.15 1.59
CA LYS A 117 5.49 4.11 0.68
C LYS A 117 5.74 3.17 -0.51
N LEU A 118 6.93 3.23 -1.11
CA LEU A 118 7.30 2.40 -2.26
C LEU A 118 7.46 0.93 -1.86
N LYS A 119 8.10 0.63 -0.72
CA LYS A 119 8.20 -0.72 -0.16
C LYS A 119 6.82 -1.29 0.16
N HIS A 120 5.93 -0.50 0.75
CA HIS A 120 4.55 -0.93 0.98
C HIS A 120 3.82 -1.26 -0.33
N ASN A 121 4.01 -0.44 -1.39
CA ASN A 121 3.45 -0.73 -2.70
C ASN A 121 4.00 -2.02 -3.31
N LEU A 122 5.32 -2.21 -3.24
CA LEU A 122 6.00 -3.42 -3.70
C LEU A 122 5.46 -4.66 -2.99
N LEU A 123 5.43 -4.63 -1.66
CA LEU A 123 4.92 -5.75 -0.86
C LEU A 123 3.44 -6.03 -1.12
N ARG A 124 2.63 -5.02 -1.44
CA ARG A 124 1.24 -5.22 -1.83
C ARG A 124 1.13 -6.06 -3.10
N HIS A 125 1.91 -5.74 -4.14
CA HIS A 125 1.92 -6.53 -5.38
C HIS A 125 2.44 -7.95 -5.13
N LEU A 126 3.47 -8.12 -4.30
CA LEU A 126 3.94 -9.45 -3.90
C LEU A 126 2.84 -10.27 -3.22
N VAL A 127 2.09 -9.65 -2.31
CA VAL A 127 0.95 -10.29 -1.64
C VAL A 127 -0.15 -10.67 -2.62
N HIS A 128 -0.43 -9.85 -3.64
CA HIS A 128 -1.41 -10.21 -4.68
C HIS A 128 -0.96 -11.43 -5.48
N VAL A 129 0.30 -11.49 -5.92
CA VAL A 129 0.84 -12.66 -6.62
C VAL A 129 0.70 -13.94 -5.79
N ILE A 130 1.04 -13.88 -4.49
CA ILE A 130 0.94 -15.04 -3.59
C ILE A 130 -0.53 -15.37 -3.31
N HIS A 131 -1.41 -14.38 -3.22
CA HIS A 131 -2.85 -14.60 -3.06
C HIS A 131 -3.41 -15.35 -4.27
N ASP A 132 -3.13 -14.90 -5.50
CA ASP A 132 -3.64 -15.55 -6.71
C ASP A 132 -3.15 -16.99 -6.83
N LEU A 133 -1.89 -17.25 -6.45
CA LEU A 133 -1.31 -18.59 -6.36
C LEU A 133 -2.10 -19.50 -5.41
N VAL A 134 -2.51 -18.98 -4.27
CA VAL A 134 -3.25 -19.71 -3.21
C VAL A 134 -4.72 -19.89 -3.56
N VAL A 135 -5.30 -18.99 -4.36
CA VAL A 135 -6.69 -19.09 -4.82
C VAL A 135 -6.84 -20.20 -5.84
N SER A 136 -6.15 -20.11 -6.98
CA SER A 136 -6.26 -21.12 -8.05
C SER A 136 -5.15 -20.98 -9.10
N LYS A 137 -4.74 -22.10 -9.72
CA LYS A 137 -3.81 -22.09 -10.85
C LYS A 137 -4.30 -21.20 -12.03
N PRO A 138 -5.58 -21.20 -12.43
CA PRO A 138 -6.08 -20.29 -13.46
C PRO A 138 -5.96 -18.80 -13.08
N THR A 139 -6.31 -18.43 -11.85
CA THR A 139 -6.19 -17.04 -11.37
C THR A 139 -4.73 -16.61 -11.40
N PHE A 140 -3.84 -17.43 -10.85
CA PHE A 140 -2.40 -17.17 -10.86
C PHE A 140 -1.87 -16.97 -12.27
N ALA A 141 -2.14 -17.91 -13.19
CA ALA A 141 -1.64 -17.83 -14.56
C ALA A 141 -2.16 -16.58 -15.32
N ARG A 142 -3.40 -16.15 -15.05
CA ARG A 142 -4.00 -14.97 -15.68
C ARG A 142 -3.35 -13.67 -15.20
N ASP A 143 -3.15 -13.53 -13.90
CA ASP A 143 -2.83 -12.24 -13.27
C ASP A 143 -1.35 -12.07 -12.91
N PHE A 144 -0.55 -13.15 -12.96
CA PHE A 144 0.87 -13.16 -12.60
C PHE A 144 1.66 -12.04 -13.29
N ASP A 145 1.63 -11.98 -14.62
CA ASP A 145 2.39 -11.00 -15.39
C ASP A 145 2.04 -9.56 -15.00
N SER A 146 0.76 -9.26 -14.79
CA SER A 146 0.28 -7.92 -14.42
C SER A 146 0.83 -7.52 -13.05
N HIS A 147 0.66 -8.37 -12.05
CA HIS A 147 1.12 -8.08 -10.69
C HIS A 147 2.65 -8.09 -10.58
N PHE A 148 3.33 -8.98 -11.31
CA PHE A 148 4.78 -9.05 -11.30
C PHE A 148 5.42 -7.84 -12.00
N ARG A 149 4.89 -7.38 -13.14
CA ARG A 149 5.32 -6.12 -13.77
C ARG A 149 5.13 -4.92 -12.85
N ALA A 150 4.03 -4.87 -12.10
CA ALA A 150 3.79 -3.81 -11.13
C ALA A 150 4.78 -3.86 -9.95
N LEU A 151 5.14 -5.07 -9.50
CA LEU A 151 6.18 -5.29 -8.48
C LEU A 151 7.55 -4.80 -8.97
N GLU A 152 7.94 -5.18 -10.19
CA GLU A 152 9.20 -4.74 -10.81
C GLU A 152 9.25 -3.23 -10.99
N SER A 153 8.15 -2.63 -11.46
CA SER A 153 8.02 -1.18 -11.59
C SER A 153 8.20 -0.47 -10.24
N ALA A 154 7.58 -1.00 -9.17
CA ALA A 154 7.75 -0.47 -7.82
C ALA A 154 9.20 -0.62 -7.31
N SER A 155 9.89 -1.71 -7.69
CA SER A 155 11.30 -1.94 -7.38
C SER A 155 12.23 -0.97 -8.13
N ILE A 156 11.95 -0.68 -9.40
CA ILE A 156 12.65 0.35 -10.18
C ILE A 156 12.44 1.73 -9.54
N ASP A 157 11.21 2.07 -9.18
CA ASP A 157 10.87 3.31 -8.50
C ASP A 157 11.61 3.48 -7.17
N LEU A 158 11.72 2.41 -6.38
CA LEU A 158 12.44 2.41 -5.11
C LEU A 158 13.93 2.73 -5.29
N ARG A 159 14.53 2.31 -6.40
CA ARG A 159 15.94 2.59 -6.72
C ARG A 159 16.15 4.00 -7.28
N ASN A 160 15.21 4.48 -8.08
CA ASN A 160 15.43 5.66 -8.92
C ASN A 160 14.79 6.95 -8.38
N LYS A 161 13.76 6.86 -7.53
CA LYS A 161 13.06 8.06 -7.03
C LYS A 161 13.86 8.76 -5.94
N SER A 162 14.11 10.05 -6.16
CA SER A 162 14.78 10.92 -5.19
C SER A 162 13.79 11.43 -4.14
N PHE A 163 14.15 11.27 -2.86
CA PHE A 163 13.38 11.81 -1.75
C PHE A 163 13.26 13.33 -1.80
N SER A 164 14.33 14.06 -2.13
CA SER A 164 14.31 15.52 -2.23
C SER A 164 13.33 16.02 -3.29
N LYS A 165 13.27 15.36 -4.46
CA LYS A 165 12.27 15.69 -5.50
C LYS A 165 10.85 15.43 -5.01
N TYR A 166 10.63 14.30 -4.33
CA TYR A 166 9.33 13.97 -3.76
C TYR A 166 8.88 14.98 -2.69
N GLU A 167 9.79 15.38 -1.80
CA GLU A 167 9.52 16.38 -0.76
C GLU A 167 9.10 17.71 -1.37
N LYS A 168 9.85 18.20 -2.37
CA LYS A 168 9.49 19.42 -3.11
C LYS A 168 8.09 19.31 -3.72
N GLN A 169 7.80 18.20 -4.40
CA GLN A 169 6.49 17.97 -5.00
C GLN A 169 5.35 17.96 -3.96
N MET A 170 5.57 17.39 -2.77
CA MET A 170 4.57 17.40 -1.71
C MET A 170 4.32 18.81 -1.17
N ARG A 171 5.38 19.60 -0.96
CA ARG A 171 5.28 21.01 -0.55
C ARG A 171 4.52 21.83 -1.60
N ASP A 172 4.87 21.69 -2.88
CA ASP A 172 4.22 22.43 -3.96
C ASP A 172 2.73 22.06 -4.09
N ARG A 173 2.38 20.78 -3.91
CA ARG A 173 0.96 20.34 -3.89
C ARG A 173 0.20 20.96 -2.74
N TYR A 174 0.80 21.02 -1.56
CA TYR A 174 0.18 21.63 -0.38
C TYR A 174 -0.07 23.12 -0.60
N ILE A 175 0.92 23.87 -1.11
CA ILE A 175 0.79 25.29 -1.42
C ILE A 175 -0.33 25.53 -2.44
N ARG A 176 -0.33 24.79 -3.57
CA ARG A 176 -1.41 24.89 -4.57
C ARG A 176 -2.79 24.60 -3.98
N GLY A 177 -2.89 23.62 -3.10
CA GLY A 177 -4.15 23.30 -2.41
C GLY A 177 -4.64 24.44 -1.51
N GLN A 178 -3.72 25.12 -0.81
CA GLN A 178 -4.05 26.30 -0.02
C GLN A 178 -4.49 27.47 -0.90
N ASP A 179 -3.80 27.72 -2.02
CA ASP A 179 -4.16 28.79 -2.95
C ASP A 179 -5.53 28.56 -3.61
N LEU A 180 -5.84 27.31 -3.99
CA LEU A 180 -7.15 26.95 -4.51
C LEU A 180 -8.25 27.16 -3.45
N LYS A 181 -8.02 26.77 -2.20
CA LYS A 181 -8.97 27.05 -1.12
C LYS A 181 -9.22 28.54 -0.96
N LYS A 182 -8.17 29.36 -0.95
CA LYS A 182 -8.31 30.83 -0.88
C LYS A 182 -9.06 31.43 -2.08
N LYS A 183 -8.91 30.85 -3.27
CA LYS A 183 -9.65 31.29 -4.47
C LYS A 183 -11.10 30.80 -4.50
N CYS A 184 -11.39 29.63 -3.94
CA CYS A 184 -12.74 29.06 -3.91
C CYS A 184 -13.56 29.51 -2.70
N LEU A 185 -12.91 29.98 -1.63
CA LEU A 185 -13.55 30.78 -0.59
C LEU A 185 -13.92 32.12 -1.22
N ALA A 186 -15.21 32.29 -1.51
CA ALA A 186 -15.75 33.57 -1.95
C ALA A 186 -15.26 34.65 -0.99
N SER A 187 -14.82 35.78 -1.54
CA SER A 187 -14.40 36.89 -0.69
C SER A 187 -15.57 37.31 0.22
N PRO A 188 -15.32 37.84 1.42
CA PRO A 188 -16.41 38.35 2.28
C PRO A 188 -17.33 39.33 1.53
N GLU A 189 -16.77 40.10 0.61
CA GLU A 189 -17.49 41.03 -0.25
C GLU A 189 -18.37 40.32 -1.30
N GLU A 190 -17.90 39.24 -1.91
CA GLU A 190 -18.69 38.41 -2.84
C GLU A 190 -19.83 37.68 -2.13
N LEU A 191 -19.59 37.18 -0.91
CA LEU A 191 -20.63 36.59 -0.06
C LEU A 191 -21.69 37.63 0.29
N GLN A 192 -21.28 38.85 0.66
CA GLN A 192 -22.19 39.94 0.95
C GLN A 192 -22.99 40.38 -0.29
N GLN A 193 -22.36 40.43 -1.47
CA GLN A 193 -23.04 40.74 -2.73
C GLN A 193 -24.07 39.67 -3.12
N ARG A 194 -23.73 38.38 -2.96
CA ARG A 194 -24.66 37.27 -3.21
C ARG A 194 -25.84 37.29 -2.23
N THR A 195 -25.55 37.56 -0.96
CA THR A 195 -26.56 37.72 0.10
C THR A 195 -27.50 38.88 -0.21
N ARG A 196 -26.95 40.03 -0.61
CA ARG A 196 -27.74 41.20 -1.02
C ARG A 196 -28.61 40.93 -2.24
N ALA A 197 -28.06 40.29 -3.28
CA ALA A 197 -28.82 39.93 -4.47
C ALA A 197 -29.97 38.98 -4.13
N ARG A 198 -29.71 37.99 -3.26
CA ARG A 198 -30.73 37.03 -2.83
C ARG A 198 -31.80 37.66 -1.95
N ALA A 199 -31.42 38.53 -1.00
CA ALA A 199 -32.38 39.29 -0.20
C ALA A 199 -33.32 40.12 -1.09
N TYR A 200 -32.78 40.74 -2.15
CA TYR A 200 -33.58 41.48 -3.12
C TYR A 200 -34.55 40.59 -3.92
N GLU A 201 -34.14 39.38 -4.31
CA GLU A 201 -35.06 38.42 -4.95
C GLU A 201 -36.23 38.03 -4.03
N ILE A 202 -35.95 37.80 -2.74
CA ILE A 202 -36.98 37.46 -1.74
C ILE A 202 -37.92 38.67 -1.53
N TYR A 203 -37.39 39.89 -1.53
CA TYR A 203 -38.17 41.13 -1.47
C TYR A 203 -39.08 41.31 -2.70
N LEU A 204 -38.60 40.96 -3.90
CA LEU A 204 -39.44 40.99 -5.10
C LEU A 204 -40.53 39.91 -5.05
N ALA A 205 -40.19 38.69 -4.61
CA ALA A 205 -41.12 37.57 -4.57
C ALA A 205 -42.31 37.76 -3.61
N ARG A 206 -42.14 38.56 -2.54
CA ARG A 206 -43.25 38.94 -1.63
C ARG A 206 -44.10 40.12 -2.10
N GLY A 207 -43.79 40.69 -3.28
CA GLY A 207 -44.53 41.83 -3.81
C GLY A 207 -44.12 43.18 -3.22
N MET A 208 -42.84 43.37 -2.87
CA MET A 208 -42.28 44.68 -2.49
C MET A 208 -42.94 45.32 -1.25
N GLN A 209 -43.30 44.50 -0.26
CA GLN A 209 -43.85 45.00 1.01
C GLN A 209 -42.72 45.52 1.90
N ASP A 210 -42.82 46.80 2.28
CA ASP A 210 -41.86 47.46 3.16
C ASP A 210 -41.95 46.94 4.62
N GLY A 211 -40.82 47.01 5.35
CA GLY A 211 -40.74 46.68 6.78
C GLY A 211 -40.14 45.32 7.12
N CYS A 212 -39.76 44.50 6.13
CA CYS A 212 -39.18 43.17 6.36
C CYS A 212 -37.70 43.02 5.96
N ALA A 213 -37.00 44.09 5.62
CA ALA A 213 -35.64 44.02 5.04
C ALA A 213 -34.66 43.15 5.84
N ASP A 214 -34.73 43.20 7.17
CA ASP A 214 -33.87 42.40 8.05
C ASP A 214 -34.22 40.90 8.01
N GLU A 215 -35.51 40.55 7.89
CA GLU A 215 -35.96 39.17 7.74
C GLU A 215 -35.52 38.57 6.40
N ASP A 216 -35.52 39.38 5.33
CA ASP A 216 -35.09 39.00 3.98
C ASP A 216 -33.60 38.74 3.94
N TRP A 217 -32.84 39.60 4.63
CA TRP A 217 -31.40 39.46 4.78
C TRP A 217 -31.04 38.20 5.56
N LEU A 218 -31.66 37.97 6.72
CA LEU A 218 -31.43 36.77 7.54
C LEU A 218 -31.78 35.49 6.79
N LYS A 219 -32.88 35.50 6.01
CA LYS A 219 -33.26 34.35 5.18
C LYS A 219 -32.28 34.11 4.04
N ALA A 220 -31.79 35.18 3.38
CA ALA A 220 -30.77 35.08 2.35
C ALA A 220 -29.43 34.54 2.89
N GLU A 221 -29.01 34.99 4.07
CA GLU A 221 -27.81 34.46 4.75
C GLU A 221 -27.96 32.97 5.06
N ALA A 222 -29.13 32.54 5.56
CA ALA A 222 -29.41 31.13 5.85
C ALA A 222 -29.47 30.23 4.60
N GLU A 223 -29.77 30.79 3.42
CA GLU A 223 -29.79 30.06 2.15
C GLU A 223 -28.41 30.00 1.45
N ILE A 224 -27.49 30.92 1.78
CA ILE A 224 -26.17 31.04 1.13
C ILE A 224 -25.03 30.48 1.99
N GLY A 225 -25.16 30.53 3.32
CA GLY A 225 -24.18 29.99 4.29
C GLY A 225 -24.32 28.49 4.51
#